data_AF-A0A7G9YTD6-F1
#
_entry.id   AF-A0A7G9YTD6-F1
#
_cell.length_a   1.000
_cell.length_b   1.000
_cell.length_c   1.000
_cell.angle_alpha   90.00
_cell.angle_beta   90.00
_cell.angle_gamma   90.00
#
_symmetry.space_group_name_H-M   'P 1'
#
loop_
_entity.id
_entity.type
_entity.pdbx_description
1 polymer ?
#
loop_
_entity_poly.entity_id
_entity_poly.type
_entity_poly.pdbx_seq_one_letter_code
_entity_poly.pdbx_strand_id
1 'polypeptide(L)' 'MNFYCPDYFAGLNVVPYHLHFITEDRKAGGHVLEFIIKYAELSVDYTSELRMILPDTEEFNSLNLTKRKEKL' A
#
# COMPACT_ATOMS: atom_id res chain seq x y z
N MET A 1 -2.58 -6.85 2.97
CA MET A 1 -2.53 -5.76 3.95
C MET A 1 -3.23 -4.56 3.33
N ASN A 2 -4.11 -3.88 4.07
CA ASN A 2 -5.00 -2.86 3.52
C ASN A 2 -4.75 -1.51 4.18
N PHE A 3 -4.50 -0.46 3.41
CA PHE A 3 -4.28 0.88 3.95
C PHE A 3 -4.97 1.96 3.09
N TYR A 4 -5.36 3.02 3.78
CA TYR A 4 -5.53 4.34 3.18
C TYR A 4 -4.32 5.20 3.55
N CYS A 5 -3.74 5.89 2.58
CA CYS A 5 -2.68 6.87 2.79
C CYS A 5 -3.07 8.21 2.13
N PRO A 6 -3.00 9.35 2.84
CA PRO A 6 -3.24 10.66 2.25
C PRO A 6 -2.29 10.97 1.10
N ASP A 7 -2.68 11.83 0.16
CA ASP A 7 -1.88 12.13 -1.04
C ASP A 7 -0.45 12.59 -0.76
N TYR A 8 -0.22 13.29 0.37
CA TYR A 8 1.11 13.74 0.77
C TYR A 8 2.06 12.61 1.19
N PHE A 9 1.59 11.36 1.32
CA PHE A 9 2.42 10.17 1.50
C PHE A 9 2.95 9.58 0.18
N ALA A 10 2.60 10.16 -0.97
CA ALA A 10 3.08 9.69 -2.27
C ALA A 10 4.62 9.63 -2.32
N GLY A 11 5.14 8.49 -2.75
CA GLY A 11 6.59 8.23 -2.79
C GLY A 11 7.13 7.50 -1.55
N LEU A 12 6.45 7.58 -0.41
CA LEU A 12 6.75 6.76 0.77
C LEU A 12 5.87 5.50 0.81
N ASN A 13 4.62 5.59 0.34
CA ASN A 13 3.70 4.46 0.22
C ASN A 13 2.80 4.61 -1.02
N VAL A 14 1.93 3.62 -1.26
CA VAL A 14 0.89 3.65 -2.29
C VAL A 14 -0.30 4.47 -1.79
N VAL A 15 -0.75 5.43 -2.60
CA VAL A 15 -1.90 6.30 -2.32
C VAL A 15 -2.98 6.13 -3.41
N PRO A 16 -4.28 6.37 -3.11
CA PRO A 16 -4.85 6.59 -1.78
C PRO A 16 -5.22 5.28 -1.09
N TYR A 17 -5.66 4.26 -1.83
CA TYR A 17 -6.03 2.95 -1.29
C TYR A 17 -5.10 1.87 -1.83
N HIS A 18 -4.56 1.07 -0.94
CA HIS A 18 -3.81 -0.14 -1.29
C HIS A 18 -4.50 -1.32 -0.63
N LEU A 19 -5.25 -2.09 -1.43
CA LEU A 19 -6.07 -3.20 -0.94
C LEU A 19 -5.60 -4.53 -1.50
N HIS A 20 -5.53 -5.53 -0.63
CA HIS A 20 -5.35 -6.94 -0.93
C HIS A 20 -6.55 -7.71 -0.41
N PHE A 21 -6.84 -8.84 -1.04
CA PHE A 21 -7.87 -9.77 -0.59
C PHE A 21 -7.30 -11.16 -0.37
N ILE A 22 -8.02 -11.97 0.41
CA ILE A 22 -7.76 -13.39 0.61
C ILE A 22 -9.12 -14.09 0.71
N THR A 23 -9.27 -15.24 0.05
CA THR A 23 -10.49 -16.06 0.16
C THR A 23 -10.57 -16.71 1.54
N GLU A 24 -11.78 -17.01 1.99
CA GLU A 24 -12.03 -17.64 3.29
C GLU A 24 -11.27 -18.97 3.44
N ASP A 25 -11.23 -19.77 2.37
CA ASP A 25 -10.50 -21.04 2.32
C ASP A 25 -8.98 -20.89 2.13
N ARG A 26 -8.49 -19.64 2.00
CA ARG A 26 -7.10 -19.25 1.81
C ARG A 26 -6.42 -19.83 0.57
N LYS A 27 -7.19 -20.30 -0.42
CA LYS A 27 -6.63 -20.85 -1.67
C LYS A 27 -6.35 -19.79 -2.72
N ALA A 28 -6.95 -18.61 -2.59
CA ALA A 28 -6.74 -17.50 -3.50
C ALA A 28 -6.63 -16.17 -2.75
N GLY A 29 -6.05 -15.19 -3.42
CA GLY A 29 -5.86 -13.84 -2.91
C GLY A 29 -5.05 -13.02 -3.90
N GLY A 30 -4.78 -11.78 -3.56
CA GLY A 30 -3.94 -10.92 -4.39
C GLY A 30 -4.18 -9.43 -4.16
N HIS A 31 -3.55 -8.63 -5.03
CA HIS A 31 -3.76 -7.19 -5.09
C HIS A 31 -5.09 -6.88 -5.78
N VAL A 32 -5.87 -5.99 -5.19
CA VAL A 32 -7.19 -5.61 -5.69
C VAL A 32 -7.03 -4.48 -6.70
N LEU A 33 -7.49 -4.72 -7.93
CA LEU A 33 -7.57 -3.70 -8.97
C LEU A 33 -8.94 -3.03 -9.00
N GLU A 34 -9.99 -3.85 -8.86
CA GLU A 34 -11.38 -3.43 -8.84
C GLU A 34 -12.20 -4.50 -8.10
N PHE A 35 -13.30 -4.10 -7.49
CA PHE A 35 -14.26 -5.01 -6.88
C PHE A 35 -15.64 -4.37 -6.77
N ILE A 36 -16.67 -5.20 -6.64
CA ILE A 36 -18.04 -4.78 -6.33
C ILE A 36 -18.45 -5.50 -5.05
N ILE A 37 -18.98 -4.76 -4.07
CA ILE A 37 -19.52 -5.32 -2.82
C ILE A 37 -21.04 -5.24 -2.85
N LYS A 38 -21.70 -6.35 -2.49
CA LYS A 38 -23.13 -6.36 -2.19
C LYS A 38 -23.40 -6.03 -0.71
N TYR A 39 -22.70 -6.72 0.19
CA TYR A 39 -22.71 -6.49 1.63
C TYR A 39 -21.33 -6.80 2.20
N ALA A 40 -20.83 -5.96 3.10
CA ALA A 40 -19.59 -6.17 3.83
C ALA A 40 -19.64 -5.45 5.18
N GLU A 41 -18.87 -5.95 6.13
CA GLU A 41 -18.55 -5.25 7.37
C GLU A 41 -17.21 -4.53 7.18
N LEU A 42 -17.14 -3.26 7.61
CA LEU A 42 -15.93 -2.45 7.54
C LEU A 42 -15.44 -2.15 8.95
N SER A 43 -14.17 -2.44 9.19
CA SER A 43 -13.43 -2.00 10.37
C SER A 43 -12.28 -1.10 9.93
N VAL A 44 -12.08 0.02 10.65
CA VAL A 44 -11.01 0.99 10.37
C VAL A 44 -10.23 1.23 11.64
N ASP A 45 -8.91 1.23 11.53
CA ASP A 45 -8.00 1.67 12.57
C ASP A 45 -7.39 3.03 12.17
N TYR A 46 -7.49 4.02 13.05
CA TYR A 46 -6.93 5.35 12.83
C TYR A 46 -5.51 5.40 13.36
N THR A 47 -4.53 5.33 12.45
CA THR A 47 -3.11 5.39 12.80
C THR A 47 -2.55 6.79 12.53
N SER A 48 -2.17 7.50 13.60
CA SER A 48 -1.56 8.85 13.51
C SER A 48 -0.03 8.84 13.41
N GLU A 49 0.61 7.68 13.50
CA GLU A 49 2.06 7.54 13.55
C GLU A 49 2.59 6.68 12.40
N LEU A 50 3.71 7.09 11.80
CA LEU A 50 4.46 6.30 10.83
C LEU A 50 5.83 5.95 11.40
N ARG A 51 6.15 4.65 11.46
CA ARG A 51 7.50 4.17 11.70
C ARG A 51 8.05 3.55 10.42
N MET A 52 9.13 4.13 9.90
CA MET A 52 9.84 3.61 8.74
C MET A 52 11.20 3.06 9.15
N ILE A 53 11.53 1.88 8.65
CA ILE A 53 12.86 1.28 8.77
C ILE A 53 13.40 1.20 7.36
N LEU A 54 14.48 1.93 7.10
CA LEU A 54 15.13 1.90 5.80
C LEU A 54 15.99 0.63 5.69
N PRO A 55 16.02 -0.04 4.53
CA PRO A 55 16.96 -1.13 4.30
C PRO A 55 18.39 -0.63 4.42
N ASP A 56 19.20 -1.24 5.28
CA ASP A 56 20.63 -0.96 5.38
C ASP A 56 21.40 -1.87 4.42
N THR A 57 21.23 -1.63 3.12
CA THR A 57 21.89 -2.38 2.05
C THR A 57 22.54 -1.44 1.04
N GLU A 58 23.65 -1.86 0.44
CA GLU A 58 24.33 -1.08 -0.62
C GLU A 58 23.40 -0.80 -1.80
N GLU A 59 22.55 -1.77 -2.16
CA GLU A 59 21.54 -1.61 -3.22
C GLU A 59 20.59 -0.46 -2.91
N PHE A 60 20.02 -0.37 -1.70
CA PHE A 60 19.12 0.72 -1.34
C PHE A 60 19.86 2.07 -1.26
N ASN A 61 21.05 2.07 -0.66
CA ASN A 61 21.85 3.28 -0.43
C ASN A 61 22.41 3.91 -1.72
N SER A 62 22.51 3.14 -2.80
CA SER A 62 22.97 3.63 -4.11
C SER A 62 21.84 4.18 -5.01
N LEU A 63 20.57 4.05 -4.61
CA LEU A 63 19.43 4.50 -5.42
C LEU A 63 19.30 6.02 -5.42
N ASN A 64 19.08 6.60 -6.60
CA ASN A 64 18.59 7.96 -6.74
C ASN A 64 17.05 7.97 -6.75
N LEU A 65 16.45 8.22 -5.58
CA LEU A 65 15.00 8.23 -5.37
C LEU A 65 14.34 9.60 -5.65
N THR A 66 15.07 10.60 -6.17
CA THR A 66 14.48 11.90 -6.51
C THR A 66 13.84 11.93 -7.90
N LYS A 67 14.06 10.90 -8.71
CA LYS A 67 13.46 10.78 -10.04
C LYS A 67 12.02 10.30 -9.93
N ARG A 68 11.07 11.15 -10.33
CA ARG A 68 9.67 10.76 -10.48
C ARG A 68 9.56 9.84 -11.70
N LYS A 69 8.90 8.68 -11.58
CA LYS A 69 8.46 7.94 -12.77
C LYS A 69 7.46 8.84 -13.51
N GLU A 70 7.79 9.25 -14.73
CA GLU A 70 6.84 9.91 -15.60
C GLU A 70 5.63 8.98 -15.81
N LYS A 71 4.42 9.53 -15.66
CA LYS A 71 3.21 8.81 -16.06
C LYS A 71 3.26 8.70 -17.59
N LEU A 72 3.27 7.47 -18.11
CA LEU A 72 2.90 7.18 -19.49
C LEU A 72 1.47 7.67 -19.76
#